data_AF-A0A953IPK2-F1
#
_entry.id   AF-A0A953IPK2-F1
#
_cell.length_a   1.000
_cell.length_b   1.000
_cell.length_c   1.000
_cell.angle_alpha   90.00
_cell.angle_beta   90.00
_cell.angle_gamma   90.00
#
_symmetry.space_group_name_H-M   'P 1'
#
loop_
_entity.id
_entity.type
_entity.pdbx_description
1 polymer ?
#
loop_
_entity_poly.entity_id
_entity_poly.type
_entity_poly.pdbx_seq_one_letter_code
_entity_poly.pdbx_strand_id
1 'polypeptide(L)'
;MNAAGHCAECPSPRNFLGAIVPGQRFAGGPNPEGEGWIPNITQAALKDWSVEDLVQLLEFGDKPSGKPILGSMVPVIRNTEQLPPEDRLAMAVYLKSLAPIEGPKRPERK
;
A
#
# COMPACT_ATOMS: atom_id res chain seq x y z
N MET A 1 1.63 -18.59 -4.49
CA MET A 1 2.10 -18.25 -3.13
C MET A 1 3.47 -17.58 -3.30
N ASN A 2 3.71 -16.28 -3.18
CA ASN A 2 3.35 -15.32 -2.13
C ASN A 2 3.40 -13.87 -2.69
N ALA A 3 2.31 -13.36 -3.29
CA ALA A 3 2.28 -11.96 -3.76
C ALA A 3 2.23 -10.95 -2.58
N ALA A 4 1.64 -11.34 -1.44
CA ALA A 4 1.54 -10.50 -0.24
C ALA A 4 2.90 -10.18 0.42
N GLY A 5 3.95 -10.94 0.10
CA GLY A 5 5.32 -10.69 0.57
C GLY A 5 5.87 -9.37 0.02
N HIS A 6 5.78 -9.16 -1.29
CA HIS A 6 6.23 -7.94 -1.95
C HIS A 6 5.42 -6.71 -1.53
N CYS A 7 4.12 -6.87 -1.31
CA CYS A 7 3.29 -5.79 -0.77
C CYS A 7 3.69 -5.38 0.65
N ALA A 8 4.43 -6.19 1.41
CA ALA A 8 4.87 -5.83 2.76
C ALA A 8 6.23 -5.13 2.79
N GLU A 9 7.00 -5.21 1.69
CA GLU A 9 8.38 -4.71 1.64
C GLU A 9 8.45 -3.18 1.64
N CYS A 10 7.46 -2.53 1.06
CA CYS A 10 7.41 -1.07 0.91
C CYS A 10 6.55 -0.38 1.98
N PRO A 11 5.27 -0.75 2.20
CA PRO A 11 4.40 -0.07 3.15
C PRO A 11 4.56 -0.59 4.59
N SER A 12 5.77 -1.01 5.00
CA SER A 12 6.03 -1.39 6.39
C SER A 12 7.18 -0.53 6.94
N PRO A 13 6.99 0.12 8.10
CA PRO A 13 8.03 0.92 8.70
C PRO A 13 9.14 0.01 9.21
N ARG A 14 10.38 0.46 9.03
CA ARG A 14 11.58 -0.25 9.49
C ARG A 14 12.22 0.48 10.66
N ASN A 15 12.74 -0.28 11.61
CA ASN A 15 13.56 0.24 12.70
C ASN A 15 14.97 0.58 12.19
N PHE A 16 15.82 1.12 13.07
CA PHE A 16 17.22 1.47 12.74
C PHE A 16 18.05 0.28 12.22
N LEU A 17 17.67 -0.95 12.58
CA LEU A 17 18.32 -2.18 12.12
C LEU A 17 17.80 -2.66 10.74
N GLY A 18 16.90 -1.90 10.10
CA GLY A 18 16.27 -2.27 8.83
C GLY A 18 15.17 -3.34 8.95
N ALA A 19 14.83 -3.77 10.17
CA ALA A 19 13.79 -4.77 10.40
C ALA A 19 12.40 -4.11 10.42
N ILE A 20 11.37 -4.78 9.89
CA ILE A 20 9.97 -4.33 10.00
C ILE A 20 9.61 -4.19 11.49
N VAL A 21 9.06 -3.04 11.88
CA VAL A 21 8.61 -2.80 13.25
C VAL A 21 7.50 -3.79 13.60
N PRO A 22 7.64 -4.59 14.67
CA PRO A 22 6.63 -5.56 15.08
C PRO A 22 5.26 -4.90 15.25
N GLY A 23 4.22 -5.52 14.70
CA GLY A 23 2.85 -5.00 14.77
C GLY A 23 2.53 -3.85 13.81
N GLN A 24 3.49 -3.32 13.04
CA GLN A 24 3.28 -2.22 12.08
C GLN A 24 3.40 -2.64 10.61
N ARG A 25 3.32 -3.94 10.31
CA ARG A 25 3.32 -4.43 8.94
C ARG A 25 2.18 -3.77 8.14
N PHE A 26 2.46 -3.28 6.94
CA PHE A 26 1.50 -2.56 6.08
C PHE A 26 1.06 -1.17 6.56
N ALA A 27 1.59 -0.68 7.69
CA ALA A 27 1.18 0.58 8.29
C ALA A 27 1.78 1.84 7.63
N GLY A 28 2.49 1.69 6.51
CA GLY A 28 3.21 2.76 5.83
C GLY A 28 4.49 3.17 6.56
N GLY A 29 5.17 4.19 6.06
CA GLY A 29 6.40 4.70 6.69
C GLY A 29 7.30 5.49 5.73
N PRO A 30 8.48 5.90 6.20
CA PRO A 30 9.51 6.47 5.33
C PRO A 30 9.84 5.52 4.18
N ASN A 31 10.02 6.06 2.98
CA ASN A 31 10.43 5.26 1.84
C ASN A 31 11.82 4.65 2.10
N PRO A 32 11.99 3.31 2.09
CA PRO A 32 13.29 2.69 2.31
C PRO A 32 14.28 2.98 1.17
N GLU A 33 13.80 3.35 -0.03
CA GLU A 33 14.62 3.57 -1.22
C GLU A 33 15.07 5.04 -1.39
N GLY A 34 14.70 5.94 -0.46
CA GLY A 34 15.13 7.34 -0.52
C GLY A 34 14.11 8.32 0.05
N GLU A 35 13.98 9.47 -0.58
CA GLU A 35 13.04 10.50 -0.11
C GLU A 35 11.59 10.11 -0.40
N GLY A 36 10.71 10.40 0.58
CA GLY A 36 9.28 10.21 0.42
C GLY A 36 8.65 9.41 1.55
N TRP A 37 7.36 9.18 1.40
CA TRP A 37 6.54 8.50 2.39
C TRP A 37 5.63 7.51 1.70
N ILE A 38 5.63 6.27 2.16
CA ILE A 38 4.77 5.21 1.67
C ILE A 38 3.50 5.20 2.53
N PRO A 39 2.31 5.30 1.91
CA PRO A 39 1.06 5.37 2.66
C PRO A 39 0.77 4.05 3.38
N ASN A 40 -0.04 4.15 4.44
CA ASN A 40 -0.63 3.00 5.11
C ASN A 40 -1.66 2.35 4.17
N ILE A 41 -1.63 1.02 4.06
CA ILE A 41 -2.53 0.24 3.20
C ILE A 41 -3.45 -0.69 4.00
N THR A 42 -3.56 -0.48 5.31
CA THR A 42 -4.53 -1.16 6.18
C THR A 42 -5.84 -0.38 6.25
N GLN A 43 -6.82 -0.91 6.98
CA GLN A 43 -8.09 -0.22 7.21
C GLN A 43 -7.92 1.09 7.99
N ALA A 44 -6.77 1.38 8.60
CA ALA A 44 -6.50 2.69 9.19
C ALA A 44 -6.51 3.82 8.14
N ALA A 45 -6.19 3.52 6.87
CA ALA A 45 -6.22 4.48 5.76
C ALA A 45 -7.24 4.13 4.67
N LEU A 46 -7.58 2.86 4.50
CA LEU A 46 -8.45 2.36 3.43
C LEU A 46 -9.88 2.02 3.90
N LYS A 47 -10.28 2.44 5.11
CA LYS A 47 -11.62 2.15 5.67
C LYS A 47 -12.75 2.52 4.70
N ASP A 48 -12.64 3.69 4.07
CA ASP A 48 -13.68 4.28 3.22
C ASP A 48 -13.57 3.82 1.75
N TRP A 49 -12.55 3.02 1.42
CA TRP A 49 -12.36 2.49 0.06
C TRP A 49 -13.12 1.19 -0.09
N SER A 50 -13.85 1.02 -1.20
CA SER A 50 -14.46 -0.24 -1.57
C SER A 50 -13.44 -1.24 -2.11
N VAL A 51 -13.85 -2.50 -2.32
CA VAL A 51 -12.99 -3.49 -2.99
C VAL A 51 -12.77 -3.05 -4.45
N GLU A 52 -13.80 -2.51 -5.08
CA GLU A 52 -13.81 -2.03 -6.45
C GLU A 52 -12.84 -0.87 -6.65
N ASP A 53 -12.77 0.06 -5.68
CA ASP A 53 -11.80 1.15 -5.68
C ASP A 53 -10.35 0.63 -5.67
N LEU A 54 -10.11 -0.43 -4.91
CA LEU A 54 -8.78 -1.04 -4.83
C LEU A 54 -8.44 -1.81 -6.10
N VAL A 55 -9.40 -2.47 -6.73
CA VAL A 55 -9.21 -3.10 -8.04
C VAL A 55 -8.88 -2.05 -9.11
N GLN A 56 -9.62 -0.94 -9.14
CA GLN A 56 -9.35 0.17 -10.07
C GLN A 56 -7.98 0.80 -9.83
N LEU A 57 -7.56 0.93 -8.57
CA LEU A 57 -6.21 1.38 -8.25
C LEU A 57 -5.14 0.43 -8.81
N LEU A 58 -5.34 -0.89 -8.64
CA LEU A 58 -4.39 -1.90 -9.11
C LEU A 58 -4.37 -2.06 -10.63
N GLU A 59 -5.45 -1.68 -11.30
CA GLU A 59 -5.60 -1.79 -12.76
C GLU A 59 -5.19 -0.52 -13.51
N PHE A 60 -5.62 0.64 -13.05
CA PHE A 60 -5.48 1.90 -13.76
C PHE A 60 -4.61 2.92 -13.01
N GLY A 61 -4.32 2.65 -11.73
CA GLY A 61 -3.67 3.63 -10.86
C GLY A 61 -4.62 4.74 -10.39
N ASP A 62 -5.93 4.53 -10.53
CA ASP A 62 -6.94 5.51 -10.17
C ASP A 62 -7.30 5.43 -8.69
N LYS A 63 -7.38 6.60 -8.05
CA LYS A 63 -7.85 6.74 -6.67
C LYS A 63 -9.27 7.25 -6.67
N PRO A 64 -10.09 6.91 -5.66
CA PRO A 64 -11.43 7.50 -5.49
C PRO A 64 -11.41 9.04 -5.42
N SER A 65 -10.31 9.61 -4.93
CA SER A 65 -10.08 11.06 -4.88
C SER A 65 -9.86 11.73 -6.25
N GLY A 66 -9.71 10.97 -7.33
CA GLY A 66 -9.37 11.47 -8.68
C GLY A 66 -7.94 12.03 -8.81
N LYS A 67 -7.13 11.99 -7.75
CA LYS A 67 -5.72 12.39 -7.82
C LYS A 67 -4.90 11.28 -8.47
N PRO A 68 -3.90 11.59 -9.32
CA PRO A 68 -3.02 10.56 -9.88
C PRO A 68 -2.14 9.93 -8.79
N ILE A 69 -1.83 8.65 -8.93
CA ILE A 69 -0.74 8.00 -8.18
C ILE A 69 0.60 8.47 -8.73
N LEU A 70 1.52 8.81 -7.83
CA LEU A 70 2.86 9.28 -8.16
C LEU A 70 3.89 8.52 -7.31
N GLY A 71 5.15 8.53 -7.76
CA GLY A 71 6.28 7.98 -7.02
C GLY A 71 6.40 6.47 -7.11
N SER A 72 6.92 5.84 -6.05
CA SER A 72 7.30 4.41 -6.03
C SER A 72 6.16 3.42 -6.23
N MET A 73 4.90 3.88 -6.19
CA MET A 73 3.74 3.04 -6.48
C MET A 73 3.48 2.88 -7.99
N VAL A 74 4.00 3.78 -8.85
CA VAL A 74 3.75 3.71 -10.31
C VAL A 74 4.28 2.42 -10.95
N PRO A 75 5.53 1.96 -10.67
CA PRO A 75 6.01 0.69 -11.20
C PRO A 75 5.24 -0.52 -10.66
N VAL A 76 4.72 -0.45 -9.42
CA VAL A 76 3.90 -1.51 -8.83
C VAL A 76 2.58 -1.63 -9.60
N ILE A 77 1.92 -0.50 -9.89
CA ILE A 77 0.69 -0.49 -10.69
C ILE A 77 0.92 -1.08 -12.07
N ARG A 78 2.03 -0.70 -12.74
CA ARG A 78 2.40 -1.27 -14.05
C ARG A 78 2.59 -2.78 -14.03
N ASN A 79 2.94 -3.37 -12.90
CA ASN A 79 3.01 -4.82 -12.77
C ASN A 79 1.64 -5.42 -12.44
N THR A 80 0.85 -4.77 -11.59
CA THR A 80 -0.46 -5.29 -11.19
C THR A 80 -1.51 -5.16 -12.29
N GLU A 81 -1.43 -4.16 -13.16
CA GLU A 81 -2.33 -3.98 -14.31
C GLU A 81 -2.23 -5.14 -15.31
N GLN A 82 -1.07 -5.81 -15.36
CA GLN A 82 -0.81 -6.97 -16.23
C GLN A 82 -1.32 -8.29 -15.61
N LEU A 83 -1.77 -8.27 -14.35
CA LEU A 83 -2.32 -9.43 -13.69
C LEU A 83 -3.77 -9.68 -14.14
N PRO A 84 -4.19 -10.96 -14.14
CA PRO A 84 -5.58 -11.31 -14.34
C PRO A 84 -6.52 -10.58 -13.35
N PRO A 85 -7.74 -10.21 -13.77
CA PRO A 85 -8.70 -9.52 -12.89
C PRO A 85 -8.95 -10.25 -11.56
N GLU A 86 -8.96 -11.59 -11.57
CA GLU A 86 -9.15 -12.42 -10.37
C GLU A 86 -8.03 -12.24 -9.34
N ASP A 87 -6.78 -12.06 -9.78
CA ASP A 87 -5.65 -11.84 -8.90
C ASP A 87 -5.72 -10.44 -8.27
N ARG A 88 -6.10 -9.43 -9.06
CA ARG A 88 -6.32 -8.07 -8.57
C ARG A 88 -7.46 -8.02 -7.56
N LEU A 89 -8.55 -8.76 -7.82
CA LEU A 89 -9.65 -8.90 -6.87
C LEU A 89 -9.19 -9.58 -5.58
N ALA A 90 -8.43 -10.67 -5.65
CA ALA A 90 -7.89 -11.35 -4.48
C ALA A 90 -6.98 -10.42 -3.65
N MET A 91 -6.16 -9.61 -4.30
CA MET A 91 -5.34 -8.59 -3.65
C MET A 91 -6.19 -7.53 -2.95
N ALA A 92 -7.22 -6.99 -3.63
CA ALA A 92 -8.13 -5.99 -3.07
C ALA A 92 -8.88 -6.54 -1.84
N VAL A 93 -9.39 -7.77 -1.92
CA VAL A 93 -10.05 -8.44 -0.79
C VAL A 93 -9.08 -8.66 0.37
N TYR A 94 -7.83 -9.05 0.09
CA TYR A 94 -6.81 -9.17 1.11
C TYR A 94 -6.52 -7.84 1.80
N LEU A 95 -6.39 -6.74 1.06
CA LEU A 95 -6.21 -5.40 1.65
C LEU A 95 -7.41 -4.98 2.51
N LYS A 96 -8.64 -5.34 2.12
CA LYS A 96 -9.84 -5.09 2.94
C LYS A 96 -9.92 -5.96 4.19
N SER A 97 -9.31 -7.14 4.20
CA SER A 97 -9.33 -8.03 5.38
C SER A 97 -8.29 -7.66 6.45
N LEU A 98 -7.33 -6.79 6.14
CA LEU A 98 -6.34 -6.33 7.11
C LEU A 98 -7.00 -5.60 8.28
N ALA A 99 -6.57 -5.87 9.50
CA ALA A 99 -6.96 -5.05 10.64
C ALA A 99 -6.43 -3.61 10.47
N PRO A 100 -7.09 -2.58 11.00
CA PRO A 100 -6.52 -1.24 11.04
C PRO A 100 -5.27 -1.25 11.94
N ILE A 101 -4.14 -0.81 11.39
CA ILE A 101 -2.88 -0.71 12.12
C ILE A 101 -2.41 0.73 12.09
N GLU A 102 -2.16 1.30 13.28
CA GLU A 102 -1.57 2.63 13.39
C GLU A 102 -0.07 2.58 13.05
N GLY A 103 0.27 3.32 12.00
CA GLY A 103 1.65 3.50 11.56
C GLY A 103 2.25 4.80 12.10
N PRO A 104 3.55 5.04 11.84
CA PRO A 104 4.17 6.31 12.17
C PRO A 104 3.44 7.47 11.47
N LYS A 105 3.36 8.63 12.14
CA LYS A 105 2.77 9.82 11.53
C LYS A 105 3.70 10.39 10.48
N ARG A 106 3.17 10.69 9.29
CA ARG A 106 3.91 11.41 8.26
C ARG A 106 4.28 12.80 8.82
N PRO A 107 5.56 13.20 8.80
CA PRO A 107 5.94 14.55 9.21
C PRO A 107 5.29 15.57 8.27
N GLU A 108 4.70 16.62 8.86
CA GLU A 108 4.17 17.74 8.09
C GLU A 108 5.32 18.37 7.30
N ARG A 109 5.13 18.51 5.98
CA ARG A 109 6.08 19.28 5.17
C ARG A 109 5.94 20.74 5.58
N LYS A 110 6.98 21.30 6.21
CA LYS A 110 7.15 22.75 6.38
C LYS A 110 7.42 23.42 5.04
#